data_AF-T1D1A4-F1
#
_entry.id   AF-T1D1A4-F1
#
_cell.length_a   1.000
_cell.length_b   1.000
_cell.length_c   1.000
_cell.angle_alpha   90.00
_cell.angle_beta   90.00
_cell.angle_gamma   90.00
#
_symmetry.space_group_name_H-M   'P 1'
#
loop_
_entity.id
_entity.type
_entity.pdbx_description
1 polymer ?
#
loop_
_entity_poly.entity_id
_entity_poly.type
_entity_poly.pdbx_seq_one_letter_code
_entity_poly.pdbx_strand_id
1 'polypeptide(L)'
;MFHFFNCAILTFGPHFVYFSATPLSEYDTLGTSIKAAIVYLVTALVKLVCLATFLKVPDNDNFDPYQELLKLVIGLVDVAGLYYALTQLTHRNISQNHKFQAVGLGWAFADSVLHRLAPLWVGARGLEFTWEFVLQGLEANAHLVLTISLAAMGSLMWLRKNKPKTLIPIIYLCAGILATMPSITSYLRRVMGWHFPEVVGFQLFTSLVMAFISCQLFSACQRPCF
;
A
#
# COMPACT_ATOMS: atom_id res chain seq x y z
N MET A 1 25.15 -7.50 11.20
CA MET A 1 24.33 -6.66 12.12
C MET A 1 24.15 -5.24 11.59
N PHE A 2 25.21 -4.52 11.23
CA PHE A 2 25.10 -3.14 10.69
C PHE A 2 24.20 -3.05 9.45
N HIS A 3 24.37 -3.94 8.48
CA HIS A 3 23.53 -3.99 7.27
C HIS A 3 22.04 -4.21 7.58
N PHE A 4 21.72 -5.12 8.52
CA PHE A 4 20.36 -5.34 8.99
C PHE A 4 19.74 -4.05 9.56
N PHE A 5 20.43 -3.37 10.48
CA PHE A 5 19.91 -2.13 11.06
C PHE A 5 19.70 -1.04 10.01
N ASN A 6 20.64 -0.85 9.08
CA ASN A 6 20.49 0.14 8.02
C ASN A 6 19.28 -0.14 7.13
N CYS A 7 19.09 -1.38 6.71
CA CYS A 7 17.96 -1.75 5.86
C CYS A 7 16.63 -1.72 6.63
N ALA A 8 16.64 -2.06 7.93
CA ALA A 8 15.48 -1.93 8.80
C ALA A 8 15.08 -0.46 8.96
N ILE A 9 16.05 0.42 9.21
CA ILE A 9 15.82 1.87 9.30
C ILE A 9 15.33 2.42 7.96
N LEU A 10 15.89 1.97 6.83
CA LEU A 10 15.44 2.40 5.51
C LEU A 10 13.99 2.00 5.20
N THR A 11 13.57 0.82 5.68
CA THR A 11 12.23 0.25 5.45
C THR A 11 11.18 0.82 6.40
N PHE A 12 11.48 0.85 7.70
CA PHE A 12 10.52 1.19 8.76
C PHE A 12 10.66 2.63 9.25
N GLY A 13 11.83 3.26 9.08
CA GLY A 13 12.08 4.64 9.50
C GLY A 13 11.09 5.64 8.90
N PRO A 14 10.80 5.60 7.58
CA PRO A 14 9.83 6.52 6.98
C PRO A 14 8.41 6.39 7.56
N HIS A 15 7.99 5.19 7.99
CA HIS A 15 6.71 5.00 8.66
C HIS A 15 6.66 5.74 10.00
N PHE A 16 7.73 5.65 10.79
CA PHE A 16 7.86 6.36 12.06
C PHE A 16 7.93 7.87 11.86
N VAL A 17 8.76 8.35 10.93
CA VAL A 17 8.89 9.77 10.60
C VAL A 17 7.54 10.34 10.14
N TYR A 18 6.80 9.62 9.29
CA TYR A 18 5.48 10.04 8.86
C TYR A 18 4.49 10.16 10.03
N PHE A 19 4.50 9.19 10.96
CA PHE A 19 3.66 9.24 12.15
C PHE A 19 3.97 10.48 13.02
N SER A 20 5.25 10.74 13.26
CA SER A 20 5.70 11.86 14.10
C SER A 20 5.50 13.22 13.45
N ALA A 21 5.72 13.34 12.14
CA ALA A 21 5.69 14.60 11.40
C ALA A 21 4.28 15.03 10.93
N THR A 22 3.27 14.19 11.13
CA THR A 22 1.88 14.50 10.79
C THR A 22 1.05 14.69 12.06
N PRO A 23 -0.16 15.28 11.98
CA PRO A 23 -1.04 15.47 13.14
C PRO A 23 -1.43 14.16 13.85
N LEU A 24 -1.10 13.00 13.27
CA LEU A 24 -1.33 11.68 13.84
C LEU A 24 -0.71 11.51 15.24
N SER A 25 0.44 12.13 15.48
CA SER A 25 1.14 12.11 16.76
C SER A 25 0.42 12.90 17.86
N GLU A 26 -0.24 14.00 17.50
CA GLU A 26 -0.97 14.87 18.43
C GLU A 26 -2.32 14.29 18.86
N TYR A 27 -3.02 13.61 17.94
CA TYR A 27 -4.38 13.10 18.17
C TYR A 27 -4.44 11.69 18.82
N ASP A 28 -3.33 11.18 19.36
CA ASP A 28 -3.18 9.82 19.93
C ASP A 28 -3.81 8.73 19.04
N THR A 29 -3.46 8.77 17.75
CA THR A 29 -4.11 7.95 16.71
C THR A 29 -3.49 6.57 16.56
N LEU A 30 -2.48 6.24 17.39
CA LEU A 30 -1.78 4.96 17.40
C LEU A 30 -2.76 3.79 17.49
N GLY A 31 -3.75 3.86 18.39
CA GLY A 31 -4.74 2.81 18.55
C GLY A 31 -5.55 2.54 17.27
N THR A 32 -5.75 3.56 16.43
CA THR A 32 -6.48 3.41 15.17
C THR A 32 -5.61 2.83 14.06
N SER A 33 -4.34 3.23 14.00
CA SER A 33 -3.33 2.64 13.12
C SER A 33 -3.12 1.15 13.45
N ILE A 34 -3.05 0.78 14.73
CA ILE A 34 -2.95 -0.61 15.19
C ILE A 34 -4.18 -1.42 14.76
N LYS A 35 -5.39 -0.88 14.92
CA LYS A 35 -6.61 -1.56 14.45
C LYS A 35 -6.60 -1.76 12.93
N ALA A 36 -6.14 -0.77 12.16
CA ALA A 36 -6.00 -0.89 10.71
C ALA A 36 -4.96 -1.96 10.32
N ALA A 37 -3.83 -2.02 11.04
CA ALA A 37 -2.82 -3.07 10.87
C ALA A 37 -3.42 -4.47 11.12
N ILE A 38 -4.22 -4.64 12.17
CA ILE A 38 -4.91 -5.91 12.45
C ILE A 38 -5.88 -6.28 11.32
N VAL A 39 -6.67 -5.32 10.81
CA VAL A 39 -7.55 -5.56 9.66
C VAL A 39 -6.74 -6.02 8.45
N TYR A 40 -5.60 -5.37 8.18
CA TYR A 40 -4.70 -5.80 7.12
C TYR A 40 -4.22 -7.24 7.31
N LEU A 41 -3.76 -7.61 8.52
CA LEU A 41 -3.32 -8.98 8.81
C LEU A 41 -4.42 -10.01 8.53
N VAL A 42 -5.66 -9.72 8.92
CA VAL A 42 -6.81 -10.59 8.62
C VAL A 42 -7.03 -10.68 7.11
N THR A 43 -7.00 -9.56 6.39
CA THR A 43 -7.18 -9.55 4.93
C THR A 43 -6.05 -10.29 4.20
N ALA A 44 -4.81 -10.18 4.69
CA ALA A 44 -3.65 -10.88 4.16
C ALA A 44 -3.80 -12.39 4.36
N LEU A 45 -4.26 -12.84 5.54
CA LEU A 45 -4.56 -14.25 5.78
C LEU A 45 -5.64 -14.78 4.85
N VAL A 46 -6.75 -14.04 4.67
CA VAL A 46 -7.81 -14.42 3.73
C VAL A 46 -7.26 -14.54 2.32
N LYS A 47 -6.47 -13.56 1.86
CA LYS A 47 -5.81 -13.57 0.56
C LYS A 47 -4.87 -14.78 0.40
N LEU A 48 -4.07 -15.10 1.41
CA LEU A 48 -3.19 -16.28 1.37
C LEU A 48 -3.98 -17.58 1.27
N VAL A 49 -5.08 -17.72 2.02
CA VAL A 49 -5.98 -18.88 1.91
C VAL A 49 -6.58 -18.96 0.51
N CYS A 50 -7.11 -17.86 -0.03
CA CYS A 50 -7.67 -17.83 -1.38
C CYS A 50 -6.62 -18.16 -2.45
N LEU A 51 -5.40 -17.63 -2.32
CA LEU A 51 -4.30 -17.94 -3.23
C LEU A 51 -3.98 -19.44 -3.18
N ALA A 52 -3.86 -20.01 -1.98
CA ALA A 52 -3.56 -21.42 -1.81
C ALA A 52 -4.66 -22.36 -2.29
N THR A 53 -5.94 -21.97 -2.21
CA THR A 53 -7.07 -22.81 -2.63
C THR A 53 -7.37 -22.71 -4.13
N PHE A 54 -7.23 -21.52 -4.72
CA PHE A 54 -7.69 -21.26 -6.08
C PHE A 54 -6.57 -21.20 -7.12
N LEU A 55 -5.34 -20.83 -6.75
CA LEU A 55 -4.22 -20.92 -7.69
C LEU A 55 -3.69 -22.35 -7.72
N LYS A 56 -3.61 -22.91 -8.93
CA LYS A 56 -2.80 -24.09 -9.19
C LYS A 56 -1.36 -23.66 -9.45
N VAL A 57 -0.38 -24.37 -8.89
CA VAL A 57 1.02 -24.18 -9.27
C VAL A 57 1.13 -24.57 -10.75
N PRO A 58 1.50 -23.65 -11.67
CA PRO A 58 1.65 -24.01 -13.06
C PRO A 58 2.90 -24.88 -13.25
N ASP A 59 2.76 -25.98 -13.97
CA ASP A 59 3.87 -26.91 -14.27
C ASP A 59 4.78 -26.39 -15.41
N ASN A 60 4.41 -25.28 -16.07
CA ASN A 60 5.13 -24.65 -17.18
C ASN A 60 5.08 -23.12 -17.06
N ASP A 61 6.14 -22.43 -17.48
CA ASP A 61 6.29 -20.95 -17.44
C ASP A 61 5.36 -20.17 -18.41
N ASN A 62 4.30 -20.81 -18.92
CA ASN A 62 3.34 -20.14 -19.81
C ASN A 62 2.44 -19.17 -19.04
N PHE A 63 2.16 -18.02 -19.65
CA PHE A 63 1.25 -17.01 -19.11
C PHE A 63 -0.20 -17.51 -19.17
N ASP A 64 -0.73 -17.94 -18.03
CA ASP A 64 -2.13 -18.36 -17.90
C ASP A 64 -3.04 -17.17 -17.56
N PRO A 65 -3.87 -16.68 -18.51
CA PRO A 65 -4.71 -15.50 -18.28
C PRO A 65 -5.75 -15.72 -17.19
N TYR A 66 -6.23 -16.95 -17.01
CA TYR A 66 -7.18 -17.30 -15.95
C TYR A 66 -6.56 -17.16 -14.55
N GLN A 67 -5.30 -17.56 -14.38
CA GLN A 67 -4.62 -17.43 -13.09
C GLN A 67 -4.34 -15.97 -12.74
N GLU A 68 -3.92 -15.17 -13.74
CA GLU A 68 -3.70 -13.73 -13.53
C GLU A 68 -5.02 -12.99 -13.22
N LEU A 69 -6.13 -13.38 -13.86
CA LEU A 69 -7.46 -12.86 -13.51
C LEU A 69 -7.85 -13.23 -12.06
N LEU A 70 -7.62 -14.48 -11.64
CA LEU A 70 -7.89 -14.89 -10.26
C LEU A 70 -7.06 -14.08 -9.26
N LYS A 71 -5.77 -13.82 -9.53
CA LYS A 71 -4.94 -12.96 -8.68
C LYS A 71 -5.49 -11.55 -8.58
N LEU A 72 -5.98 -11.00 -9.68
CA LEU A 72 -6.61 -9.67 -9.69
C LEU A 72 -7.87 -9.66 -8.80
N VAL A 73 -8.75 -10.65 -8.95
CA VAL A 73 -9.97 -10.78 -8.15
C VAL A 73 -9.64 -10.94 -6.66
N ILE A 74 -8.65 -11.77 -6.33
CA ILE A 74 -8.16 -11.92 -4.95
C ILE A 74 -7.54 -10.60 -4.44
N GLY A 75 -6.89 -9.83 -5.29
CA GLY A 75 -6.38 -8.49 -4.96
C GLY A 75 -7.48 -7.51 -4.54
N LEU A 76 -8.72 -7.69 -4.98
CA LEU A 76 -9.86 -6.85 -4.54
C LEU A 76 -10.19 -7.04 -3.05
N VAL A 77 -9.73 -8.12 -2.41
CA VAL A 77 -9.86 -8.34 -0.97
C VAL A 77 -9.16 -7.22 -0.18
N ASP A 78 -8.02 -6.72 -0.66
CA ASP A 78 -7.32 -5.60 -0.03
C ASP A 78 -8.15 -4.31 -0.09
N VAL A 79 -8.81 -4.06 -1.23
CA VAL A 79 -9.70 -2.89 -1.40
C VAL A 79 -10.91 -2.99 -0.48
N ALA A 80 -11.51 -4.18 -0.35
CA ALA A 80 -12.62 -4.43 0.56
C ALA A 80 -12.21 -4.27 2.03
N GLY A 81 -11.03 -4.75 2.39
CA GLY A 81 -10.47 -4.57 3.73
C GLY A 81 -10.17 -3.11 4.04
N LEU A 82 -9.62 -2.36 3.08
CA LEU A 82 -9.36 -0.92 3.24
C LEU A 82 -10.67 -0.14 3.35
N TYR A 83 -11.71 -0.51 2.59
CA TYR A 83 -13.07 0.03 2.75
C TYR A 83 -13.59 -0.19 4.16
N TYR A 84 -13.48 -1.41 4.69
CA TYR A 84 -13.89 -1.72 6.05
C TYR A 84 -13.10 -0.90 7.07
N ALA A 85 -11.77 -0.82 6.94
CA ALA A 85 -10.93 -0.04 7.83
C ALA A 85 -11.29 1.47 7.82
N LEU A 86 -11.58 2.03 6.64
CA LEU A 86 -11.96 3.43 6.50
C LEU A 86 -13.39 3.73 6.95
N THR A 87 -14.34 2.80 6.84
CA THR A 87 -15.74 3.07 7.17
C THR A 87 -16.11 2.65 8.59
N GLN A 88 -15.68 1.47 9.02
CA GLN A 88 -16.16 0.81 10.24
C GLN A 88 -15.29 1.02 11.46
N LEU A 89 -14.01 1.39 11.31
CA LEU A 89 -13.22 1.76 12.47
C LEU A 89 -13.78 3.07 13.06
N THR A 90 -14.35 2.97 14.26
CA THR A 90 -14.86 4.10 15.05
C THR A 90 -13.71 4.96 15.56
N HIS A 91 -13.74 6.26 15.25
CA HIS A 91 -12.75 7.23 15.73
C HIS A 91 -13.40 8.18 16.71
N ARG A 92 -12.91 8.18 17.95
CA ARG A 92 -13.44 9.05 19.01
C ARG A 92 -12.83 10.46 19.00
N ASN A 93 -11.68 10.67 18.32
CA ASN A 93 -10.89 11.91 18.43
C ASN A 93 -10.30 12.45 17.10
N ILE A 94 -10.54 11.84 15.93
CA ILE A 94 -9.88 12.27 14.67
C ILE A 94 -10.87 12.91 13.69
N SER A 95 -10.48 14.03 13.06
CA SER A 95 -11.24 14.59 11.96
C SER A 95 -11.20 13.64 10.75
N GLN A 96 -12.30 13.58 10.00
CA GLN A 96 -12.44 12.71 8.83
C GLN A 96 -11.32 12.94 7.79
N ASN A 97 -10.71 14.13 7.79
CA ASN A 97 -9.65 14.52 6.88
C ASN A 97 -8.28 13.89 7.21
N HIS A 98 -8.04 13.45 8.46
CA HIS A 98 -6.77 12.81 8.85
C HIS A 98 -6.93 11.30 9.08
N LYS A 99 -8.17 10.80 9.13
CA LYS A 99 -8.49 9.37 9.30
C LYS A 99 -7.76 8.47 8.32
N PHE A 100 -7.71 8.88 7.04
CA PHE A 100 -7.09 8.07 5.99
C PHE A 100 -5.59 7.89 6.20
N GLN A 101 -4.92 8.87 6.82
CA GLN A 101 -3.48 8.82 7.09
C GLN A 101 -3.18 7.75 8.15
N ALA A 102 -3.98 7.68 9.21
CA ALA A 102 -3.83 6.67 10.26
C ALA A 102 -4.06 5.26 9.71
N VAL A 103 -5.14 5.08 8.95
CA VAL A 103 -5.50 3.79 8.36
C VAL A 103 -4.46 3.35 7.32
N GLY A 104 -4.09 4.23 6.39
CA GLY A 104 -3.12 3.95 5.34
C GLY A 104 -1.73 3.64 5.90
N LEU A 105 -1.30 4.36 6.94
CA LEU A 105 -0.02 4.11 7.61
C LEU A 105 0.00 2.74 8.30
N GLY A 106 -1.02 2.42 9.10
CA GLY A 106 -1.11 1.13 9.79
C GLY A 106 -1.17 -0.04 8.82
N TRP A 107 -1.92 0.12 7.73
CA TRP A 107 -2.00 -0.84 6.64
C TRP A 107 -0.64 -1.08 5.98
N ALA A 108 0.04 -0.01 5.53
CA ALA A 108 1.34 -0.09 4.87
C ALA A 108 2.43 -0.64 5.79
N PHE A 109 2.38 -0.30 7.08
CA PHE A 109 3.32 -0.80 8.07
C PHE A 109 3.18 -2.32 8.24
N ALA A 110 1.95 -2.81 8.39
CA ALA A 110 1.68 -4.24 8.52
C ALA A 110 2.07 -5.01 7.24
N ASP A 111 1.80 -4.44 6.06
CA ASP A 111 2.24 -4.99 4.76
C ASP A 111 3.76 -5.12 4.67
N SER A 112 4.48 -4.06 5.06
CA SER A 112 5.94 -4.05 5.07
C SER A 112 6.51 -5.06 6.05
N VAL A 113 5.92 -5.20 7.24
CA VAL A 113 6.33 -6.20 8.22
C VAL A 113 6.14 -7.61 7.67
N LEU A 114 4.98 -7.94 7.10
CA LEU A 114 4.73 -9.28 6.57
C LEU A 114 5.66 -9.65 5.41
N HIS A 115 5.87 -8.75 4.46
CA HIS A 115 6.60 -9.06 3.22
C HIS A 115 8.10 -8.89 3.33
N ARG A 116 8.59 -8.06 4.27
CA ARG A 116 9.99 -7.61 4.27
C ARG A 116 10.74 -7.96 5.54
N LEU A 117 10.06 -8.21 6.67
CA LEU A 117 10.76 -8.51 7.92
C LEU A 117 11.51 -9.85 7.88
N ALA A 118 10.87 -10.91 7.36
CA ALA A 118 11.48 -12.24 7.26
C ALA A 118 12.73 -12.27 6.35
N PRO A 119 12.70 -11.80 5.09
CA PRO A 119 13.89 -11.76 4.24
C PRO A 119 14.98 -10.84 4.82
N LEU A 120 14.61 -9.73 5.45
CA LEU A 120 15.57 -8.85 6.10
C LEU A 120 16.26 -9.54 7.29
N TRP A 121 15.51 -10.25 8.13
CA TRP A 121 16.03 -10.93 9.31
C TRP A 121 17.00 -12.07 8.95
N VAL A 122 16.64 -12.90 7.97
CA VAL A 122 17.43 -14.05 7.57
C VAL A 122 18.60 -13.65 6.68
N GLY A 123 18.38 -12.71 5.74
CA GLY A 123 19.35 -12.34 4.72
C GLY A 123 20.35 -11.27 5.14
N ALA A 124 19.91 -10.18 5.76
CA ALA A 124 20.79 -9.04 6.10
C ALA A 124 21.66 -9.28 7.35
N ARG A 125 21.56 -10.47 7.96
CA ARG A 125 22.46 -10.97 9.00
C ARG A 125 23.64 -11.78 8.46
N GLY A 126 23.64 -12.13 7.17
CA GLY A 126 24.72 -12.84 6.50
C GLY A 126 26.04 -12.07 6.40
N LEU A 127 27.11 -12.77 6.02
CA LEU A 127 28.45 -12.20 5.81
C LEU A 127 28.58 -11.45 4.48
N GLU A 128 27.76 -11.80 3.49
CA GLU A 128 27.76 -11.19 2.16
C GLU A 128 26.57 -10.22 2.02
N PHE A 129 26.86 -8.98 1.62
CA PHE A 129 25.87 -7.93 1.46
C PHE A 129 25.42 -7.83 0.00
N THR A 130 24.13 -7.94 -0.26
CA THR A 130 23.52 -7.74 -1.57
C THR A 130 22.72 -6.43 -1.61
N TRP A 131 22.70 -5.78 -2.78
CA TRP A 131 21.93 -4.56 -3.01
C TRP A 131 20.41 -4.77 -2.98
N GLU A 132 19.96 -6.03 -3.03
CA GLU A 132 18.55 -6.41 -3.03
C GLU A 132 17.83 -5.93 -1.76
N PHE A 133 18.47 -6.00 -0.59
CA PHE A 133 17.85 -5.54 0.65
C PHE A 133 17.68 -4.01 0.70
N VAL A 134 18.57 -3.26 0.04
CA VAL A 134 18.44 -1.79 -0.08
C VAL A 134 17.30 -1.45 -1.03
N LEU A 135 17.25 -2.11 -2.18
CA LEU A 135 16.18 -1.95 -3.16
C LEU A 135 14.81 -2.36 -2.58
N GLN A 136 14.77 -3.41 -1.75
CA GLN A 136 13.58 -3.82 -1.02
C GLN A 136 13.15 -2.77 0.02
N GLY A 137 14.10 -2.08 0.66
CA GLY A 137 13.78 -0.94 1.53
C GLY A 137 13.18 0.24 0.75
N LEU A 138 13.73 0.56 -0.43
CA LEU A 138 13.21 1.61 -1.30
C LEU A 138 11.82 1.28 -1.85
N GLU A 139 11.60 0.03 -2.26
CA GLU A 139 10.27 -0.44 -2.67
C GLU A 139 9.25 -0.34 -1.53
N ALA A 140 9.65 -0.57 -0.27
CA ALA A 140 8.75 -0.41 0.88
C ALA A 140 8.24 1.03 1.00
N ASN A 141 9.14 1.99 0.76
CA ASN A 141 8.82 3.40 0.82
C ASN A 141 7.88 3.82 -0.32
N ALA A 142 8.09 3.28 -1.53
CA ALA A 142 7.16 3.46 -2.64
C ALA A 142 5.76 2.89 -2.29
N HIS A 143 5.71 1.68 -1.74
CA HIS A 143 4.47 1.04 -1.31
C HIS A 143 3.74 1.80 -0.19
N LEU A 144 4.48 2.36 0.77
CA LEU A 144 3.92 3.24 1.80
C LEU A 144 3.18 4.43 1.17
N VAL A 145 3.84 5.14 0.25
CA VAL A 145 3.27 6.32 -0.43
C VAL A 145 2.05 5.93 -1.28
N LEU A 146 2.13 4.83 -2.02
CA LEU A 146 1.02 4.32 -2.85
C LEU A 146 -0.19 3.92 -1.98
N THR A 147 0.05 3.27 -0.84
CA THR A 147 -1.01 2.84 0.09
C THR A 147 -1.69 4.04 0.75
N ILE A 148 -0.93 5.04 1.19
CA ILE A 148 -1.49 6.28 1.73
C ILE A 148 -2.30 7.01 0.64
N SER A 149 -1.81 7.03 -0.61
CA SER A 149 -2.54 7.63 -1.74
C SER A 149 -3.84 6.89 -2.02
N LEU A 150 -3.84 5.55 -1.97
CA LEU A 150 -5.04 4.73 -2.12
C LEU A 150 -6.05 4.98 -0.98
N ALA A 151 -5.57 5.04 0.27
CA ALA A 151 -6.40 5.39 1.41
C ALA A 151 -6.99 6.81 1.28
N ALA A 152 -6.22 7.77 0.76
CA ALA A 152 -6.69 9.12 0.48
C ALA A 152 -7.83 9.11 -0.56
N MET A 153 -7.65 8.42 -1.69
CA MET A 153 -8.70 8.26 -2.70
C MET A 153 -9.93 7.54 -2.13
N GLY A 154 -9.75 6.45 -1.40
CA GLY A 154 -10.83 5.72 -0.73
C GLY A 154 -11.60 6.60 0.26
N SER A 155 -10.91 7.46 1.00
CA SER A 155 -11.57 8.41 1.91
C SER A 155 -12.41 9.45 1.17
N LEU A 156 -11.93 9.94 0.02
CA LEU A 156 -12.71 10.81 -0.85
C LEU A 156 -13.91 10.06 -1.42
N MET A 157 -13.77 8.78 -1.80
CA MET A 157 -14.85 7.98 -2.39
C MET A 157 -15.96 7.65 -1.36
N TRP A 158 -15.58 7.12 -0.21
CA TRP A 158 -16.52 6.47 0.71
C TRP A 158 -16.98 7.36 1.86
N LEU A 159 -16.12 8.26 2.34
CA LEU A 159 -16.44 9.08 3.52
C LEU A 159 -16.98 10.45 3.13
N ARG A 160 -16.52 11.01 2.02
CA ARG A 160 -16.90 12.37 1.62
C ARG A 160 -18.24 12.39 0.88
N LYS A 161 -19.23 13.14 1.39
CA LYS A 161 -20.54 13.28 0.73
C LYS A 161 -20.55 14.29 -0.42
N ASN A 162 -19.91 15.44 -0.24
CA ASN A 162 -19.89 16.52 -1.25
C ASN A 162 -18.61 16.44 -2.10
N LYS A 163 -18.78 16.12 -3.39
CA LYS A 163 -17.71 16.04 -4.40
C LYS A 163 -18.18 16.72 -5.70
N PRO A 164 -17.33 17.47 -6.40
CA PRO A 164 -17.67 17.96 -7.73
C PRO A 164 -17.81 16.76 -8.68
N LYS A 165 -18.91 16.73 -9.45
CA LYS A 165 -19.27 15.59 -10.31
C LYS A 165 -18.16 15.21 -11.32
N THR A 166 -17.39 16.20 -11.77
CA THR A 166 -16.28 16.03 -12.72
C THR A 166 -15.09 15.26 -12.14
N LEU A 167 -14.83 15.36 -10.83
CA LEU A 167 -13.67 14.69 -10.21
C LEU A 167 -13.96 13.24 -9.82
N ILE A 168 -15.23 12.86 -9.70
CA ILE A 168 -15.63 11.49 -9.35
C ILE A 168 -14.97 10.44 -10.26
N PRO A 169 -15.12 10.47 -11.60
CA PRO A 169 -14.53 9.45 -12.46
C PRO A 169 -13.01 9.39 -12.34
N ILE A 170 -12.34 10.55 -12.15
CA ILE A 170 -10.89 10.62 -11.99
C ILE A 170 -10.45 9.92 -10.70
N ILE A 171 -11.17 10.12 -9.59
CA ILE A 171 -10.87 9.46 -8.32
C ILE A 171 -11.00 7.93 -8.46
N TYR A 172 -12.08 7.45 -9.09
CA TYR A 172 -12.29 6.02 -9.31
C TYR A 172 -11.23 5.40 -10.23
N LEU A 173 -10.84 6.11 -11.30
CA LEU A 173 -9.76 5.69 -12.20
C LEU A 173 -8.43 5.57 -11.44
N CYS A 174 -8.04 6.59 -10.69
CA CYS A 174 -6.80 6.58 -9.91
C CYS A 174 -6.79 5.49 -8.84
N ALA A 175 -7.91 5.28 -8.14
CA ALA A 175 -8.06 4.20 -7.16
C ALA A 175 -7.95 2.82 -7.82
N GLY A 176 -8.57 2.63 -9.00
CA GLY A 176 -8.48 1.40 -9.77
C GLY A 176 -7.05 1.10 -10.21
N ILE A 177 -6.35 2.10 -10.76
CA ILE A 177 -4.93 1.97 -11.15
C ILE A 177 -4.08 1.54 -9.95
N LEU A 178 -4.22 2.21 -8.80
CA LEU A 178 -3.51 1.87 -7.56
C LEU A 178 -3.81 0.46 -7.07
N ALA A 179 -5.08 0.04 -7.08
CA ALA A 179 -5.48 -1.30 -6.65
C ALA A 179 -4.89 -2.40 -7.55
N THR A 180 -4.71 -2.12 -8.85
CA THR A 180 -4.11 -3.04 -9.81
C THR A 180 -2.58 -3.01 -9.84
N MET A 181 -1.92 -2.13 -9.09
CA MET A 181 -0.44 -2.01 -9.09
C MET A 181 0.30 -3.34 -8.87
N PRO A 182 -0.10 -4.23 -7.94
CA PRO A 182 0.56 -5.52 -7.76
C PRO A 182 0.48 -6.43 -9.00
N SER A 183 -0.62 -6.36 -9.74
CA SER A 183 -0.78 -7.09 -11.01
C SER A 183 0.09 -6.48 -12.11
N ILE A 184 0.17 -5.14 -12.17
CA ILE A 184 1.05 -4.43 -13.12
C ILE A 184 2.50 -4.80 -12.88
N THR A 185 2.97 -4.80 -11.62
CA THR A 185 4.36 -5.16 -11.30
C THR A 185 4.65 -6.64 -11.59
N SER A 186 3.70 -7.55 -11.34
CA SER A 186 3.84 -8.96 -11.72
C SER A 186 3.93 -9.13 -13.24
N TYR A 187 3.16 -8.37 -14.01
CA TYR A 187 3.19 -8.39 -15.46
C TYR A 187 4.53 -7.85 -16.00
N LEU A 188 5.01 -6.71 -15.48
CA LEU A 188 6.31 -6.14 -15.86
C LEU A 188 7.45 -7.13 -15.64
N ARG A 189 7.44 -7.84 -14.49
CA ARG A 189 8.47 -8.84 -14.17
C ARG A 189 8.41 -10.06 -15.08
N ARG A 190 7.22 -10.60 -15.33
CA ARG A 190 7.05 -11.88 -16.06
C ARG A 190 7.09 -11.73 -17.57
N VAL A 191 6.46 -10.69 -18.10
CA VAL A 191 6.26 -10.54 -19.56
C VAL A 191 7.33 -9.65 -20.19
N MET A 192 7.66 -8.53 -19.55
CA MET A 192 8.74 -7.67 -20.04
C MET A 192 10.14 -8.10 -19.55
N GLY A 193 10.22 -9.08 -18.65
CA GLY A 193 11.50 -9.57 -18.12
C GLY A 193 12.27 -8.52 -17.32
N TRP A 194 11.58 -7.53 -16.75
CA TRP A 194 12.22 -6.46 -16.01
C TRP A 194 12.91 -6.98 -14.76
N HIS A 195 14.15 -6.54 -14.56
CA HIS A 195 14.93 -6.90 -13.38
C HIS A 195 14.41 -6.13 -12.16
N PHE A 196 14.74 -6.63 -10.97
CA PHE A 196 14.31 -6.01 -9.70
C PHE A 196 14.55 -4.49 -9.59
N PRO A 197 15.73 -3.91 -9.94
CA PRO A 197 15.93 -2.47 -9.84
C PRO A 197 15.03 -1.64 -10.78
N GLU A 198 14.69 -2.16 -11.96
CA GLU A 198 13.83 -1.48 -12.93
C GLU A 198 12.39 -1.37 -12.40
N VAL A 199 11.89 -2.46 -11.79
CA VAL A 199 10.58 -2.50 -11.15
C VAL A 199 10.52 -1.52 -9.97
N VAL A 200 11.57 -1.46 -9.14
CA VAL A 200 11.67 -0.54 -8.00
C VAL A 200 11.67 0.91 -8.49
N GLY A 201 12.44 1.22 -9.54
CA GLY A 201 12.47 2.55 -10.16
C GLY A 201 11.09 2.99 -10.66
N PHE A 202 10.36 2.08 -11.31
CA PHE A 202 8.98 2.33 -11.76
C PHE A 202 8.00 2.54 -10.59
N GLN A 203 8.09 1.73 -9.54
CA GLN A 203 7.26 1.91 -8.33
C GLN A 203 7.54 3.26 -7.65
N LEU A 204 8.81 3.68 -7.56
CA LEU A 204 9.17 4.99 -7.01
C LEU A 204 8.59 6.12 -7.86
N PHE A 205 8.77 6.07 -9.18
CA PHE A 205 8.20 7.06 -10.09
C PHE A 205 6.68 7.15 -9.98
N THR A 206 5.98 6.01 -10.06
CA THR A 206 4.52 5.95 -9.93
C THR A 206 4.05 6.44 -8.55
N SER A 207 4.79 6.15 -7.47
CA SER A 207 4.45 6.63 -6.13
C SER A 207 4.48 8.15 -6.04
N LEU A 208 5.47 8.82 -6.64
CA LEU A 208 5.58 10.28 -6.67
C LEU A 208 4.45 10.91 -7.49
N VAL A 209 4.15 10.34 -8.66
CA VAL A 209 3.05 10.81 -9.51
C VAL A 209 1.71 10.66 -8.79
N MET A 210 1.44 9.51 -8.17
CA MET A 210 0.20 9.27 -7.45
C MET A 210 0.09 10.10 -6.16
N ALA A 211 1.19 10.38 -5.48
CA ALA A 211 1.21 11.32 -4.36
C ALA A 211 0.85 12.74 -4.81
N PHE A 212 1.39 13.20 -5.94
CA PHE A 212 1.04 14.51 -6.50
C PHE A 212 -0.44 14.57 -6.90
N ILE A 213 -0.92 13.58 -7.66
CA ILE A 213 -2.32 13.52 -8.10
C ILE A 213 -3.27 13.45 -6.89
N SER A 214 -2.97 12.62 -5.90
CA SER A 214 -3.80 12.49 -4.71
C SER A 214 -3.87 13.80 -3.91
N CYS A 215 -2.75 14.51 -3.78
CA CYS A 215 -2.70 15.83 -3.16
C CYS A 215 -3.57 16.85 -3.90
N GLN A 216 -3.48 16.88 -5.24
CA GLN A 216 -4.28 17.80 -6.06
C GLN A 216 -5.78 17.48 -5.99
N LEU A 217 -6.15 16.20 -6.05
CA LEU A 217 -7.56 15.79 -5.93
C LEU A 217 -8.12 16.09 -4.53
N PHE A 218 -7.32 15.85 -3.48
CA PHE A 218 -7.74 16.12 -2.11
C PHE A 218 -7.95 17.63 -1.87
N SER A 219 -7.01 18.46 -2.34
CA SER A 219 -7.12 19.92 -2.24
C SER A 219 -8.27 20.49 -3.09
N ALA A 220 -8.44 20.01 -4.32
CA ALA A 220 -9.55 20.41 -5.19
C ALA A 220 -10.91 20.05 -4.58
N CYS A 221 -11.02 18.88 -3.95
CA CYS A 221 -12.24 18.52 -3.25
C CYS A 221 -12.46 19.39 -2.00
N GLN A 222 -11.41 19.81 -1.27
CA GLN A 222 -11.53 20.63 -0.06
C GLN A 222 -12.01 22.07 -0.30
N ARG A 223 -11.85 22.61 -1.50
CA ARG A 223 -12.35 23.96 -1.82
C ARG A 223 -13.88 24.00 -1.73
N PRO A 224 -14.48 25.01 -1.09
CA PRO A 224 -15.94 25.17 -1.10
C PRO A 224 -16.40 25.32 -2.55
N CYS A 225 -17.38 24.51 -2.96
CA CYS A 225 -18.12 24.78 -4.19
C CYS A 225 -19.03 25.97 -3.88
N PHE A 226 -18.66 27.14 -4.41
CA PHE A 226 -19.53 28.31 -4.42
C PHE A 226 -20.70 28.10 -5.38
#